data_AF-A0A8T4UKY6-F1
#
_entry.id   AF-A0A8T4UKY6-F1
#
_cell.length_a   1.000
_cell.length_b   1.000
_cell.length_c   1.000
_cell.angle_alpha   90.00
_cell.angle_beta   90.00
_cell.angle_gamma   90.00
#
_symmetry.space_group_name_H-M   'P 1'
#
loop_
_entity.id
_entity.type
_entity.pdbx_description
1 polymer ?
#
loop_
_entity_poly.entity_id
_entity_poly.type
_entity_poly.pdbx_seq_one_letter_code
_entity_poly.pdbx_strand_id
1 'polypeptide(L)'
;MMLIIGCSNSRDLAKNISKNLKCDYSDLSVKKFPDGELYLKFETELKNQDVVLVQSLHPSDEALLELIFAIHTAKDLGAKKVRVVIPYLAYIRQDKRFNPGECVSSKIVGSLLNVADEIITIDPHLHRFKSLNEVFKTKAVKLSANDLIQDYISKNFKDPVIIGPDAESYQWAQSIAKKIKASTAILQKDRINSYEVHVKLNSEINVRNKELIIIDDIISTGKT
;
A
#
# COMPACT_ATOMS: atom_id res chain seq x y z
N MET A 1 -19.06 -15.51 11.94
CA MET A 1 -19.10 -14.04 12.16
C MET A 1 -17.76 -13.48 11.69
N MET A 2 -17.75 -12.22 11.24
CA MET A 2 -16.53 -11.56 10.78
C MET A 2 -15.93 -10.75 11.92
N LEU A 3 -14.63 -10.92 12.17
CA LEU A 3 -13.88 -10.22 13.21
C LEU A 3 -12.73 -9.44 12.57
N ILE A 4 -12.73 -8.13 12.75
CA ILE A 4 -11.61 -7.28 12.33
C ILE A 4 -10.63 -7.16 13.49
N ILE A 5 -9.35 -7.38 13.20
CA ILE A 5 -8.29 -7.32 14.20
C ILE A 5 -7.26 -6.27 13.76
N GLY A 6 -7.05 -5.28 14.63
CA GLY A 6 -6.04 -4.24 14.44
C GLY A 6 -4.67 -4.71 14.91
N CYS A 7 -3.75 -4.91 13.98
CA CYS A 7 -2.32 -5.09 14.28
C CYS A 7 -1.66 -3.73 14.60
N SER A 8 -0.43 -3.75 15.10
CA SER A 8 0.24 -2.60 15.72
C SER A 8 0.19 -1.31 14.89
N ASN A 9 0.38 -1.40 13.57
CA ASN A 9 0.48 -0.24 12.70
C ASN A 9 -0.87 0.20 12.09
N SER A 10 -1.99 -0.39 12.49
CA SER A 10 -3.27 -0.15 11.81
C SER A 10 -4.51 -0.25 12.70
N ARG A 11 -4.37 -0.14 14.02
CA ARG A 11 -5.50 -0.18 14.97
C ARG A 11 -6.62 0.81 14.64
N ASP A 12 -6.28 2.07 14.35
CA ASP A 12 -7.29 3.09 14.06
C ASP A 12 -8.03 2.82 12.74
N LEU A 13 -7.29 2.40 11.71
CA LEU A 13 -7.89 1.99 10.44
C LEU A 13 -8.79 0.77 10.63
N ALA A 14 -8.35 -0.23 11.39
CA ALA A 14 -9.10 -1.44 11.69
C ALA A 14 -10.42 -1.13 12.43
N LYS A 15 -10.39 -0.23 13.42
CA LYS A 15 -11.59 0.28 14.11
C LYS A 15 -12.56 0.98 13.17
N ASN A 16 -12.02 1.78 12.24
CA ASN A 16 -12.85 2.44 11.24
C ASN A 16 -13.48 1.44 10.26
N ILE A 17 -12.74 0.42 9.83
CA ILE A 17 -13.26 -0.65 8.96
C ILE A 17 -14.38 -1.41 9.69
N SER A 18 -14.16 -1.84 10.93
CA SER A 18 -15.17 -2.60 11.69
C SER A 18 -16.46 -1.79 11.91
N LYS A 19 -16.33 -0.50 12.25
CA LYS A 19 -17.47 0.41 12.41
C LYS A 19 -18.28 0.55 11.12
N ASN A 20 -17.62 0.71 9.98
CA ASN A 20 -18.29 0.84 8.68
C ASN A 20 -18.96 -0.46 8.24
N LEU A 21 -18.35 -1.61 8.53
CA LEU A 21 -18.89 -2.93 8.21
C LEU A 21 -19.90 -3.45 9.24
N LYS A 22 -20.05 -2.77 10.39
CA LYS A 22 -20.88 -3.18 11.53
C LYS A 22 -20.55 -4.60 12.01
N CYS A 23 -19.26 -4.87 12.18
CA CYS A 23 -18.76 -6.15 12.68
C CYS A 23 -17.87 -5.97 13.90
N ASP A 24 -17.52 -7.10 14.53
CA ASP A 24 -16.73 -7.10 15.76
C ASP A 24 -15.30 -6.63 15.52
N TYR A 25 -14.73 -6.02 16.56
CA TYR A 25 -13.38 -5.50 16.57
C TYR A 25 -12.59 -6.06 17.76
N SER A 26 -11.32 -6.37 17.53
CA SER A 26 -10.37 -6.68 18.60
C SER A 26 -8.99 -6.09 18.29
N ASP A 27 -8.22 -5.79 19.32
CA ASP A 27 -6.80 -5.45 19.18
C ASP A 27 -5.94 -6.72 19.25
N LEU A 28 -4.86 -6.77 18.47
CA LEU A 28 -3.80 -7.74 18.72
C LEU A 28 -2.90 -7.22 19.84
N SER A 29 -2.75 -8.00 20.92
CA SER A 29 -1.78 -7.71 21.96
C SER A 29 -0.39 -8.07 21.46
N VAL A 30 0.50 -7.08 21.40
CA VAL A 30 1.87 -7.22 20.91
C VAL A 30 2.83 -6.64 21.93
N LYS A 31 3.87 -7.39 22.27
CA LYS A 31 4.92 -7.00 23.23
C LYS A 31 6.27 -7.51 22.76
N LYS A 32 7.32 -7.07 23.43
CA LYS A 32 8.69 -7.54 23.24
C LYS A 32 9.17 -8.29 24.47
N PHE A 33 9.83 -9.42 24.27
CA PHE A 33 10.64 -10.06 25.31
C PHE A 33 11.86 -9.19 25.63
N PRO A 34 12.56 -9.43 26.77
CA PRO A 34 13.72 -8.63 27.16
C PRO A 34 14.86 -8.57 26.12
N ASP A 35 14.97 -9.57 25.25
CA ASP A 35 15.93 -9.66 24.15
C ASP A 35 15.43 -9.07 22.82
N GLY A 36 14.19 -8.58 22.77
CA GLY A 36 13.59 -7.99 21.58
C GLY A 36 12.79 -8.96 20.71
N GLU A 37 12.63 -10.23 21.10
CA GLU A 37 11.76 -11.17 20.38
C GLU A 37 10.29 -10.74 20.46
N LEU A 38 9.54 -11.04 19.41
CA LEU A 38 8.14 -10.66 19.29
C LEU A 38 7.24 -11.61 20.08
N TYR A 39 6.43 -11.06 20.96
CA TYR A 39 5.31 -11.74 21.60
C TYR A 39 3.99 -11.22 21.03
N LEU A 40 3.05 -12.11 20.70
CA LEU A 40 1.69 -11.72 20.37
C LEU A 40 0.64 -12.60 21.05
N LYS A 41 -0.57 -12.04 21.21
CA LYS A 41 -1.73 -12.73 21.76
C LYS A 41 -3.03 -12.15 21.20
N PHE A 42 -3.95 -13.03 20.83
CA PHE A 42 -5.34 -12.67 20.54
C PHE A 42 -6.15 -12.60 21.84
N GLU A 43 -6.89 -11.52 22.04
CA GLU A 43 -7.71 -11.32 23.26
C GLU A 43 -9.14 -11.89 23.13
N THR A 44 -9.47 -12.46 21.97
CA THR A 44 -10.81 -12.95 21.63
C THR A 44 -10.73 -14.34 21.01
N GLU A 45 -11.76 -15.16 21.20
CA GLU A 45 -11.83 -16.49 20.61
C GLU A 45 -12.01 -16.43 19.08
N LEU A 46 -11.13 -17.15 18.37
CA LEU A 46 -11.08 -17.13 16.90
C LEU A 46 -11.76 -18.34 16.24
N LYS A 47 -12.11 -19.37 17.02
CA LYS A 47 -12.64 -20.62 16.50
C LYS A 47 -13.87 -20.39 15.62
N ASN A 48 -13.84 -20.91 14.40
CA ASN A 48 -14.89 -20.79 13.38
C ASN A 48 -15.20 -19.33 12.92
N GLN A 49 -14.32 -18.37 13.21
CA GLN A 49 -14.49 -16.97 12.80
C GLN A 49 -13.86 -16.69 11.43
N ASP A 50 -14.45 -15.76 10.68
CA ASP A 50 -13.83 -15.12 9.51
C ASP A 50 -12.99 -13.94 10.01
N VAL A 51 -11.67 -14.15 10.14
CA VAL A 51 -10.73 -13.16 10.68
C VAL A 51 -10.19 -12.27 9.57
N VAL A 52 -10.17 -10.97 9.81
CA VAL A 52 -9.49 -9.98 8.96
C VAL A 52 -8.43 -9.26 9.78
N LEU A 53 -7.16 -9.54 9.51
CA LEU A 53 -6.03 -8.82 10.11
C LEU A 53 -5.76 -7.56 9.29
N VAL A 54 -5.64 -6.41 9.94
CA VAL A 54 -5.29 -5.14 9.28
C VAL A 54 -3.92 -4.70 9.77
N GLN A 55 -2.94 -4.63 8.86
CA GLN A 55 -1.56 -4.28 9.19
C GLN A 55 -0.85 -3.56 8.03
N SER A 56 -0.39 -2.34 8.29
CA SER A 56 0.59 -1.66 7.44
C SER A 56 1.99 -2.22 7.66
N LEU A 57 2.74 -2.49 6.59
CA LEU A 57 4.14 -2.95 6.67
C LEU A 57 5.15 -1.79 6.82
N HIS A 58 4.66 -0.59 7.13
CA HIS A 58 5.45 0.60 7.45
C HIS A 58 4.89 1.21 8.75
N PRO A 59 5.73 1.73 9.67
CA PRO A 59 7.16 2.07 9.48
C PRO A 59 8.20 1.02 9.89
N SER A 60 7.79 -0.13 10.42
CA SER A 60 8.72 -1.11 11.00
C SER A 60 8.77 -2.41 10.20
N ASP A 61 9.98 -2.95 9.98
CA ASP A 61 10.19 -4.28 9.40
C ASP A 61 9.57 -5.39 10.26
N GLU A 62 9.47 -5.16 11.57
CA GLU A 62 8.83 -6.09 12.51
C GLU A 62 7.35 -6.30 12.20
N ALA A 63 6.71 -5.36 11.50
CA ALA A 63 5.31 -5.46 11.11
C ALA A 63 5.04 -6.66 10.19
N LEU A 64 6.03 -7.05 9.38
CA LEU A 64 5.95 -8.24 8.55
C LEU A 64 5.98 -9.51 9.40
N LEU A 65 6.88 -9.58 10.38
CA LEU A 65 6.94 -10.72 11.31
C LEU A 65 5.69 -10.82 12.18
N GLU A 66 5.20 -9.69 12.69
CA GLU A 66 3.94 -9.63 13.43
C GLU A 66 2.76 -10.15 12.61
N LEU A 67 2.66 -9.72 11.35
CA LEU A 67 1.59 -10.18 10.47
C LEU A 67 1.69 -11.69 10.19
N ILE A 68 2.89 -12.21 9.90
CA ILE A 68 3.10 -13.64 9.64
C ILE A 68 2.71 -14.45 10.88
N PHE A 69 3.20 -14.08 12.06
CA PHE A 69 2.85 -14.77 13.30
C PHE A 69 1.35 -14.70 13.57
N ALA A 70 0.73 -13.53 13.38
CA ALA A 70 -0.71 -13.36 13.57
C ALA A 70 -1.53 -14.26 12.62
N ILE A 71 -1.15 -14.38 11.35
CA ILE A 71 -1.84 -15.27 10.39
C ILE A 71 -1.72 -16.72 10.84
N HIS A 72 -0.52 -17.18 11.18
CA HIS A 72 -0.29 -18.57 11.60
C HIS A 72 -1.03 -18.89 12.89
N THR A 73 -0.92 -18.03 13.91
CA THR A 73 -1.60 -18.20 15.19
C THR A 73 -3.12 -18.14 15.03
N ALA A 74 -3.66 -17.28 14.17
CA ALA A 74 -5.11 -17.25 13.93
C ALA A 74 -5.63 -18.58 13.34
N LYS A 75 -4.89 -19.16 12.38
CA LYS A 75 -5.23 -20.47 11.80
C LYS A 75 -5.12 -21.60 12.83
N ASP A 76 -4.06 -21.60 13.63
CA ASP A 76 -3.85 -22.58 14.70
C ASP A 76 -4.96 -22.55 15.75
N LEU A 77 -5.43 -21.34 16.12
CA LEU A 77 -6.57 -21.14 17.03
C LEU A 77 -7.95 -21.43 16.39
N GLY A 78 -7.97 -21.99 15.17
CA GLY A 78 -9.18 -22.48 14.52
C GLY A 78 -9.99 -21.42 13.78
N ALA A 79 -9.39 -20.30 13.37
CA ALA A 79 -10.04 -19.36 12.45
C ALA A 79 -10.47 -20.09 11.16
N LYS A 80 -11.70 -19.84 10.73
CA LYS A 80 -12.27 -20.46 9.52
C LYS A 80 -11.60 -19.94 8.25
N LYS A 81 -11.30 -18.65 8.23
CA LYS A 81 -10.61 -17.97 7.14
C LYS A 81 -9.84 -16.77 7.71
N VAL A 82 -8.62 -16.57 7.24
CA VAL A 82 -7.75 -15.45 7.61
C VAL A 82 -7.46 -14.62 6.38
N ARG A 83 -8.11 -13.46 6.30
CA ARG A 83 -7.85 -12.43 5.30
C ARG A 83 -6.93 -11.38 5.89
N VAL A 84 -6.12 -10.75 5.05
CA VAL A 84 -5.25 -9.66 5.48
C VAL A 84 -5.49 -8.42 4.63
N VAL A 85 -5.61 -7.28 5.30
CA VAL A 85 -5.64 -5.96 4.69
C VAL A 85 -4.32 -5.30 4.99
N ILE A 86 -3.56 -4.99 3.95
CA ILE A 86 -2.23 -4.38 4.00
C ILE A 86 -2.31 -3.01 3.29
N PRO A 87 -2.65 -1.92 4.02
CA PRO A 87 -2.83 -0.60 3.42
C PRO A 87 -1.58 -0.11 2.69
N TYR A 88 -0.41 -0.33 3.29
CA TYR A 88 0.89 -0.07 2.67
C TYR A 88 1.69 -1.37 2.58
N LEU A 89 1.85 -1.87 1.36
CA LEU A 89 2.58 -3.10 1.07
C LEU A 89 4.06 -2.78 0.78
N ALA A 90 4.89 -2.88 1.82
CA ALA A 90 6.32 -2.67 1.72
C ALA A 90 7.02 -3.76 0.89
N TYR A 91 8.30 -3.53 0.57
CA TYR A 91 9.19 -4.46 -0.16
C TYR A 91 8.82 -4.78 -1.61
N ILE A 92 7.79 -4.15 -2.18
CA ILE A 92 7.41 -4.36 -3.59
C ILE A 92 8.29 -3.57 -4.56
N ARG A 93 8.99 -2.53 -4.09
CA ARG A 93 9.91 -1.71 -4.91
C ARG A 93 11.10 -2.48 -5.50
N GLN A 94 11.56 -3.53 -4.81
CA GLN A 94 12.63 -4.41 -5.30
C GLN A 94 12.01 -5.65 -5.97
N ASP A 95 11.53 -5.44 -7.18
CA ASP A 95 10.80 -6.41 -8.01
C ASP A 95 11.71 -7.25 -8.93
N LYS A 96 12.97 -6.87 -9.07
CA LYS A 96 14.02 -7.61 -9.78
C LYS A 96 15.39 -7.40 -9.14
N ARG A 97 16.40 -8.08 -9.69
CA ARG A 97 17.80 -7.74 -9.46
C ARG A 97 18.20 -6.64 -10.43
N PHE A 98 18.60 -5.48 -9.93
CA PHE A 98 19.19 -4.41 -10.72
C PHE A 98 20.69 -4.62 -10.86
N ASN A 99 21.32 -5.18 -9.82
CA ASN A 99 22.73 -5.58 -9.82
C ASN A 99 22.90 -7.06 -9.44
N PRO A 100 24.01 -7.71 -9.86
CA PRO A 100 24.34 -9.06 -9.44
C PRO A 100 24.37 -9.20 -7.91
N GLY A 101 23.81 -10.29 -7.38
CA GLY A 101 23.77 -10.58 -5.95
C GLY A 101 22.58 -9.99 -5.18
N GLU A 102 21.83 -9.04 -5.74
CA GLU A 102 20.76 -8.36 -5.01
C GLU A 102 19.56 -9.25 -4.65
N CYS A 103 18.97 -9.03 -3.47
CA CYS A 103 17.71 -9.64 -3.09
C CYS A 103 16.56 -9.18 -4.01
N VAL A 104 15.60 -10.07 -4.27
CA VAL A 104 14.29 -9.73 -4.87
C VAL A 104 13.24 -9.81 -3.78
N SER A 105 13.19 -8.80 -2.91
CA SER A 105 12.43 -8.86 -1.65
C SER A 105 10.93 -8.99 -1.88
N SER A 106 10.39 -8.42 -2.94
CA SER A 106 8.99 -8.61 -3.37
C SER A 106 8.57 -10.08 -3.47
N LYS A 107 9.41 -10.95 -4.06
CA LYS A 107 9.14 -12.39 -4.19
C LYS A 107 9.23 -13.12 -2.85
N ILE A 108 10.14 -12.70 -1.98
CA ILE A 108 10.30 -13.29 -0.64
C ILE A 108 9.10 -12.92 0.22
N VAL A 109 8.76 -11.63 0.31
CA VAL A 109 7.59 -11.14 1.05
C VAL A 109 6.30 -11.72 0.49
N GLY A 110 6.17 -11.80 -0.84
CA GLY A 110 5.06 -12.49 -1.50
C GLY A 110 4.93 -13.95 -1.06
N SER A 111 6.05 -14.69 -1.00
CA SER A 111 6.08 -16.07 -0.51
C SER A 111 5.67 -16.19 0.96
N LEU A 112 6.17 -15.30 1.82
CA LEU A 112 5.87 -15.30 3.25
C LEU A 112 4.39 -15.01 3.53
N LEU A 113 3.77 -14.13 2.75
CA LEU A 113 2.37 -13.73 2.92
C LEU A 113 1.36 -14.68 2.26
N ASN A 114 1.81 -15.64 1.43
CA ASN A 114 0.92 -16.65 0.82
C ASN A 114 0.25 -17.58 1.84
N VAL A 115 0.66 -17.52 3.12
CA VAL A 115 -0.01 -18.22 4.21
C VAL A 115 -1.38 -17.62 4.55
N ALA A 116 -1.70 -16.40 4.09
CA ALA A 116 -3.04 -15.83 4.19
C ALA A 116 -3.99 -16.42 3.13
N ASP A 117 -5.29 -16.48 3.44
CA ASP A 117 -6.29 -17.00 2.50
C ASP A 117 -6.71 -15.95 1.45
N GLU A 118 -6.52 -14.67 1.77
CA GLU A 118 -6.80 -13.55 0.87
C GLU A 118 -6.03 -12.30 1.32
N ILE A 119 -5.45 -11.57 0.37
CA ILE A 119 -4.70 -10.32 0.60
C ILE A 119 -5.45 -9.17 -0.07
N ILE A 120 -5.61 -8.06 0.64
CA ILE A 120 -6.18 -6.82 0.12
C ILE A 120 -5.16 -5.71 0.36
N THR A 121 -4.84 -4.91 -0.65
CA THR A 121 -3.89 -3.80 -0.52
C THR A 121 -4.35 -2.58 -1.34
N ILE A 122 -3.76 -1.42 -1.11
CA ILE A 122 -4.16 -0.13 -1.73
C ILE A 122 -2.97 0.41 -2.50
N ASP A 123 -3.16 0.68 -3.80
CA ASP A 123 -2.17 1.27 -4.72
C ASP A 123 -0.70 0.79 -4.50
N PRO A 124 -0.42 -0.53 -4.47
CA PRO A 124 0.93 -1.05 -4.36
C PRO A 124 1.79 -0.62 -5.55
N HIS A 125 3.08 -0.44 -5.30
CA HIS A 125 4.11 -0.06 -6.27
C HIS A 125 4.38 -1.16 -7.32
N LEU A 126 3.46 -1.38 -8.25
CA LEU A 126 3.53 -2.42 -9.27
C LEU A 126 4.08 -1.87 -10.60
N HIS A 127 5.30 -1.36 -10.59
CA HIS A 127 5.90 -0.75 -11.79
C HIS A 127 6.29 -1.78 -12.86
N ARG A 128 6.77 -2.97 -12.45
CA ARG A 128 7.20 -4.03 -13.39
C ARG A 128 6.34 -5.29 -13.34
N PHE A 129 5.52 -5.44 -12.30
CA PHE A 129 4.49 -6.46 -12.24
C PHE A 129 3.20 -5.94 -12.89
N LYS A 130 2.57 -6.76 -13.72
CA LYS A 130 1.27 -6.43 -14.34
C LYS A 130 0.11 -6.64 -13.36
N SER A 131 0.27 -7.54 -12.40
CA SER A 131 -0.76 -7.85 -11.41
C SER A 131 -0.17 -8.37 -10.10
N LEU A 132 -1.01 -8.38 -9.05
CA LEU A 132 -0.66 -8.98 -7.77
C LEU A 132 -0.39 -10.49 -7.85
N ASN A 133 -0.88 -11.19 -8.87
CA ASN A 133 -0.66 -12.62 -9.04
C ASN A 133 0.79 -12.98 -9.39
N GLU A 134 1.61 -12.00 -9.79
CA GLU A 134 3.05 -12.20 -9.99
C GLU A 134 3.83 -12.14 -8.67
N VAL A 135 3.21 -11.61 -7.62
CA VAL A 135 3.76 -11.51 -6.25
C VAL A 135 3.18 -12.58 -5.33
N PHE A 136 1.86 -12.81 -5.42
CA PHE A 136 1.11 -13.69 -4.54
C PHE A 136 0.52 -14.87 -5.30
N LYS A 137 0.62 -16.06 -4.70
CA LYS A 137 -0.08 -17.28 -5.12
C LYS A 137 -1.48 -17.35 -4.53
N THR A 138 -1.67 -16.77 -3.35
CA THR A 138 -3.00 -16.64 -2.72
C THR A 138 -3.83 -15.57 -3.44
N LYS A 139 -5.15 -15.57 -3.22
CA LYS A 139 -6.03 -14.55 -3.81
C LYS A 139 -5.59 -13.17 -3.32
N ALA A 140 -5.36 -12.25 -4.24
CA ALA A 140 -4.93 -10.89 -3.90
C ALA A 140 -5.77 -9.84 -4.65
N VAL A 141 -6.17 -8.79 -3.95
CA VAL A 141 -7.01 -7.70 -4.47
C VAL A 141 -6.30 -6.37 -4.26
N LYS A 142 -6.16 -5.60 -5.34
CA LYS A 142 -5.70 -4.21 -5.31
C LYS A 142 -6.90 -3.28 -5.31
N LEU A 143 -7.00 -2.41 -4.32
CA LEU A 143 -7.87 -1.24 -4.29
C LEU A 143 -7.10 -0.02 -4.79
N SER A 144 -7.83 1.02 -5.21
CA SER A 144 -7.23 2.31 -5.56
C SER A 144 -7.90 3.45 -4.83
N ALA A 145 -7.09 4.37 -4.32
CA ALA A 145 -7.49 5.63 -3.70
C ALA A 145 -7.76 6.73 -4.73
N ASN A 146 -7.48 6.49 -6.02
CA ASN A 146 -7.63 7.49 -7.08
C ASN A 146 -9.01 8.16 -7.10
N ASP A 147 -10.08 7.41 -6.87
CA ASP A 147 -11.45 7.95 -6.90
C ASP A 147 -11.68 8.93 -5.74
N LEU A 148 -11.14 8.63 -4.56
CA LEU A 148 -11.21 9.52 -3.39
C LEU A 148 -10.34 10.77 -3.59
N ILE A 149 -9.14 10.60 -4.14
CA ILE A 149 -8.23 11.72 -4.45
C ILE A 149 -8.87 12.62 -5.51
N GLN A 150 -9.46 12.03 -6.55
CA GLN A 150 -10.18 12.74 -7.60
C GLN A 150 -11.35 13.55 -7.04
N ASP A 151 -12.19 12.93 -6.20
CA ASP A 151 -13.31 13.61 -5.57
C ASP A 151 -12.83 14.80 -4.72
N TYR A 152 -11.76 14.62 -3.96
CA TYR A 152 -11.13 15.69 -3.21
C TYR A 152 -10.65 16.81 -4.12
N ILE A 153 -9.96 16.49 -5.21
CA ILE A 153 -9.46 17.50 -6.15
C ILE A 153 -10.61 18.30 -6.77
N SER A 154 -11.64 17.61 -7.27
CA SER A 154 -12.78 18.23 -7.94
C SER A 154 -13.58 19.21 -7.07
N LYS A 155 -13.58 18.98 -5.75
CA LYS A 155 -14.31 19.82 -4.78
C LYS A 155 -13.50 21.02 -4.29
N ASN A 156 -12.17 20.91 -4.29
CA ASN A 156 -11.31 21.88 -3.62
C ASN A 156 -10.48 22.75 -4.59
N PHE A 157 -10.36 22.35 -5.86
CA PHE A 157 -9.48 23.01 -6.83
C PHE A 157 -10.24 23.39 -8.11
N LYS A 158 -9.85 24.51 -8.73
CA LYS A 158 -10.41 25.07 -9.96
C LYS A 158 -9.35 25.08 -11.06
N ASP A 159 -9.71 24.55 -12.23
CA ASP A 159 -8.82 24.38 -13.38
C ASP A 159 -7.47 23.72 -13.02
N PRO A 160 -7.47 22.53 -12.37
CA PRO A 160 -6.23 21.90 -11.97
C PRO A 160 -5.46 21.31 -13.16
N VAL A 161 -4.14 21.24 -13.02
CA VAL A 161 -3.25 20.42 -13.87
C VAL A 161 -2.67 19.31 -13.00
N ILE A 162 -2.90 18.07 -13.40
CA ILE A 162 -2.42 16.90 -12.66
C ILE A 162 -1.06 16.48 -13.21
N ILE A 163 -0.05 16.55 -12.35
CA ILE A 163 1.35 16.31 -12.71
C ILE A 163 1.81 15.01 -12.05
N GLY A 164 2.33 14.07 -12.84
CA GLY A 164 3.13 12.98 -12.32
C GLY A 164 4.60 13.41 -12.16
N PRO A 165 5.28 13.14 -11.02
CA PRO A 165 6.68 13.53 -10.83
C PRO A 165 7.68 12.80 -11.75
N ASP A 166 7.24 11.70 -12.39
CA ASP A 166 8.02 10.95 -13.37
C ASP A 166 7.12 10.12 -14.32
N ALA A 167 7.72 9.36 -15.23
CA ALA A 167 6.97 8.53 -16.17
C ALA A 167 6.20 7.38 -15.52
N GLU A 168 6.67 6.86 -14.39
CA GLU A 168 6.03 5.73 -13.71
C GLU A 168 4.73 6.17 -13.02
N SER A 169 4.72 7.42 -12.54
CA SER A 169 3.55 8.06 -11.94
C SER A 169 2.42 8.43 -12.90
N TYR A 170 2.69 8.44 -14.21
CA TYR A 170 1.74 8.91 -15.23
C TYR A 170 0.41 8.16 -15.19
N GLN A 171 0.44 6.86 -14.87
CA GLN A 171 -0.77 6.03 -14.80
C GLN A 171 -1.79 6.56 -13.77
N TRP A 172 -1.31 7.07 -12.63
CA TRP A 172 -2.18 7.64 -11.60
C TRP A 172 -2.63 9.05 -11.98
N ALA A 173 -1.69 9.89 -12.40
CA ALA A 173 -1.96 11.27 -12.84
C ALA A 173 -2.99 11.32 -13.98
N GLN A 174 -2.79 10.49 -15.02
CA GLN A 174 -3.69 10.42 -16.18
C GLN A 174 -5.08 9.89 -15.79
N SER A 175 -5.14 8.88 -14.91
CA SER A 175 -6.40 8.30 -14.45
C SER A 175 -7.27 9.35 -13.73
N ILE A 176 -6.66 10.13 -12.83
CA ILE A 176 -7.34 11.23 -12.12
C ILE A 176 -7.75 12.32 -13.10
N ALA A 177 -6.82 12.80 -13.94
CA ALA A 177 -7.07 13.90 -14.86
C ALA A 177 -8.20 13.62 -15.85
N LYS A 178 -8.24 12.39 -16.40
CA LYS A 178 -9.29 11.97 -17.34
C LYS A 178 -10.68 12.06 -16.70
N LYS A 179 -10.81 11.70 -15.43
CA LYS A 179 -12.11 11.69 -14.74
C LYS A 179 -12.60 13.09 -14.38
N ILE A 180 -11.69 14.00 -13.99
CA ILE A 180 -12.05 15.42 -13.72
C ILE A 180 -11.95 16.34 -14.95
N LYS A 181 -11.63 15.79 -16.13
CA LYS A 181 -11.39 16.55 -17.38
C LYS A 181 -10.31 17.64 -17.23
N ALA A 182 -9.27 17.36 -16.45
CA ALA A 182 -8.11 18.23 -16.26
C ALA A 182 -7.01 17.93 -17.29
N SER A 183 -6.12 18.90 -17.49
CA SER A 183 -4.86 18.66 -18.20
C SER A 183 -3.94 17.78 -17.34
N THR A 184 -3.10 16.98 -17.98
CA THR A 184 -2.12 16.14 -17.28
C THR A 184 -0.77 16.14 -17.96
N ALA A 185 0.29 16.17 -17.15
CA ALA A 185 1.67 16.13 -17.60
C ALA A 185 2.48 15.17 -16.71
N ILE A 186 3.69 14.85 -17.15
CA ILE A 186 4.73 14.34 -16.26
C ILE A 186 5.97 15.21 -16.32
N LEU A 187 6.75 15.18 -15.25
CA LEU A 187 8.09 15.73 -15.21
C LEU A 187 9.08 14.73 -15.82
N GLN A 188 9.72 15.12 -16.91
CA GLN A 188 10.86 14.42 -17.48
C GLN A 188 12.14 15.02 -16.91
N LYS A 189 12.94 14.16 -16.26
CA LYS A 189 14.24 14.52 -15.68
C LYS A 189 15.35 14.17 -16.66
N ASP A 190 15.85 15.16 -17.38
CA ASP A 190 17.05 15.03 -18.21
C ASP A 190 18.28 15.23 -17.30
N ARG A 191 18.89 14.12 -16.89
CA ARG A 191 20.12 14.15 -16.08
C ARG A 191 21.31 14.42 -16.99
N ILE A 192 21.90 15.61 -16.88
CA ILE A 192 23.13 15.97 -17.61
C ILE A 192 24.35 15.39 -16.89
N ASN A 193 24.37 15.46 -15.55
CA ASN A 193 25.40 14.85 -14.70
C ASN A 193 24.85 14.56 -13.28
N SER A 194 25.70 14.10 -12.36
CA SER A 194 25.30 13.74 -10.99
C SER A 194 24.73 14.89 -10.15
N TYR A 195 24.95 16.15 -10.57
CA TYR A 195 24.54 17.36 -9.85
C TYR A 195 23.51 18.20 -10.62
N GLU A 196 23.42 18.03 -11.94
CA GLU A 196 22.58 18.82 -12.83
C GLU A 196 21.47 17.97 -13.46
N VAL A 197 20.24 18.27 -13.06
CA VAL A 197 19.02 17.64 -13.58
C VAL A 197 18.11 18.73 -14.11
N HIS A 198 17.85 18.70 -15.42
CA HIS A 198 16.85 19.55 -16.05
C HIS A 198 15.49 18.87 -15.95
N VAL A 199 14.48 19.61 -15.50
CA VAL A 199 13.12 19.09 -15.39
C VAL A 199 12.24 19.81 -16.39
N LYS A 200 11.59 19.06 -17.27
CA LYS A 200 10.66 19.58 -18.29
C LYS A 200 9.35 18.83 -18.21
N LEU A 201 8.26 19.48 -18.62
CA LEU A 201 7.01 18.77 -18.87
C LEU A 201 7.15 17.99 -20.18
N ASN A 202 6.60 16.77 -20.23
CA ASN A 202 6.56 15.98 -21.46
C ASN A 202 5.59 16.52 -22.53
N SER A 203 4.88 17.61 -22.22
CA SER A 203 3.85 18.20 -23.08
C SER A 203 3.78 19.72 -22.88
N GLU A 204 3.44 20.43 -23.95
CA GLU A 204 3.19 21.87 -23.92
C GLU A 204 1.83 22.15 -23.29
N ILE A 205 1.80 22.18 -21.95
CA ILE A 205 0.61 22.55 -21.19
C ILE A 205 0.80 23.94 -20.61
N ASN A 206 -0.17 24.82 -20.85
CA ASN A 206 -0.21 26.11 -20.20
C ASN A 206 -0.54 25.92 -18.71
N VAL A 207 0.49 26.06 -17.87
CA VAL A 207 0.41 25.98 -16.40
C VAL A 207 0.20 27.35 -15.75
N ARG A 208 0.20 28.44 -16.53
CA ARG A 208 0.09 29.79 -15.99
C ARG A 208 -1.30 30.02 -15.40
N ASN A 209 -1.34 30.51 -14.17
CA ASN A 209 -2.57 30.77 -13.40
C ASN A 209 -3.44 29.51 -13.15
N LYS A 210 -2.84 28.32 -13.20
CA LYS A 210 -3.52 27.05 -12.89
C LYS A 210 -3.06 26.49 -11.55
N GLU A 211 -3.87 25.61 -10.97
CA GLU A 211 -3.53 24.89 -9.75
C GLU A 211 -2.82 23.58 -10.09
N LEU A 212 -1.54 23.48 -9.71
CA LEU A 212 -0.71 22.31 -10.03
C LEU A 212 -0.80 21.29 -8.91
N ILE A 213 -1.19 20.07 -9.25
CA ILE A 213 -1.39 18.98 -8.29
C ILE A 213 -0.48 17.83 -8.67
N ILE A 214 0.50 17.53 -7.81
CA ILE A 214 1.43 16.43 -8.02
C ILE A 214 0.83 15.15 -7.42
N ILE A 215 0.78 14.08 -8.22
CA ILE A 215 0.26 12.77 -7.81
C ILE A 215 1.36 11.74 -7.93
N ASP A 216 1.60 11.02 -6.85
CA ASP A 216 2.53 9.90 -6.79
C ASP A 216 1.95 8.78 -5.90
N ASP A 217 2.49 7.58 -6.00
CA ASP A 217 2.03 6.45 -5.18
C ASP A 217 2.52 6.54 -3.73
N ILE A 218 3.79 6.94 -3.54
CA ILE A 218 4.43 6.95 -2.23
C ILE A 218 5.42 8.12 -2.11
N ILE A 219 5.14 9.01 -1.16
CA ILE A 219 6.12 10.01 -0.72
C ILE A 219 6.99 9.42 0.39
N SER A 220 8.26 9.14 0.09
CA SER A 220 9.23 8.61 1.07
C SER A 220 10.17 9.68 1.59
N THR A 221 11.08 10.21 0.75
CA THR A 221 11.99 11.31 1.12
C THR A 221 11.46 12.68 0.71
N GLY A 222 10.46 12.73 -0.18
CA GLY A 222 9.86 13.98 -0.67
C GLY A 222 10.76 14.83 -1.58
N LYS A 223 11.91 14.30 -2.05
CA LYS A 223 12.82 15.04 -2.93
C LYS A 223 12.46 14.98 -4.42
N THR A 224 11.68 13.98 -4.82
CA THR A 224 11.27 13.76 -6.21
C THR A 224 10.42 14.91 -6.70
#